data_AF-K0TA59-F1
#
_entry.id   AF-K0TA59-F1
#
_cell.length_a   1.000
_cell.length_b   1.000
_cell.length_c   1.000
_cell.angle_alpha   90.00
_cell.angle_beta   90.00
_cell.angle_gamma   90.00
#
_symmetry.space_group_name_H-M   'P 1'
#
loop_
_entity.id
_entity.type
_entity.pdbx_description
1 polymer ?
#
loop_
_entity_poly.entity_id
_entity_poly.type
_entity_poly.pdbx_seq_one_letter_code
_entity_poly.pdbx_strand_id
1 'polypeptide(L)'
;MRHLSRGLEGPAGLALRPFVLRRLPGRVAVAIRSRGGNEEEVPHLQGQDPPVEGNGLDVAYIPLLERAEAEVGADWDGMTFLEDNNDKHTGRTLLMPEYVHKAFRGGDVKTALRWITANQTEDRVNSVFGMFSCLATALMLKSLTLMTLLLQLGADVDRRDFQGQTLICSMFCPEMLSECGVIERARLLLSWGASFPREVCVSTARMYGRHELANLLESELGGRRCEIVNLSARPELNGKTCVADEYLPDSNRYRVTLETKSKAILVIGPGKLKRRDRTPQDCGYYIEFKNGRTIRHDFDSSEECQAFVAAMNRDETQPAVTEEAEARAERAAAELLAELLAELGLDDSPHEAPTGEDQAKKSKKKKKKGGKKKRK
;
A
#
# COMPACT_ATOMS: atom_id res chain seq x y z
N MET A 1 15.55 30.12 -50.21
CA MET A 1 14.84 29.18 -51.11
C MET A 1 14.82 27.81 -50.47
N ARG A 2 13.64 27.19 -50.42
CA ARG A 2 13.33 25.78 -50.06
C ARG A 2 13.41 25.39 -48.58
N HIS A 3 12.32 25.74 -47.89
CA HIS A 3 11.70 24.95 -46.84
C HIS A 3 11.30 23.56 -47.36
N LEU A 4 11.52 22.51 -46.56
CA LEU A 4 10.82 21.24 -46.66
C LEU A 4 10.33 20.85 -45.26
N SER A 5 9.07 21.21 -44.99
CA SER A 5 8.29 20.75 -43.84
C SER A 5 7.72 19.38 -44.17
N ARG A 6 8.08 18.34 -43.41
CA ARG A 6 7.39 17.05 -43.43
C ARG A 6 6.34 17.04 -42.32
N GLY A 7 5.08 16.93 -42.72
CA GLY A 7 3.94 16.81 -41.82
C GLY A 7 3.92 15.44 -41.15
N LEU A 8 3.64 15.45 -39.85
CA LEU A 8 3.25 14.28 -39.08
C LEU A 8 1.73 14.23 -39.08
N GLU A 9 1.18 13.27 -39.83
CA GLU A 9 -0.21 12.85 -39.78
C GLU A 9 -0.48 12.22 -38.40
N GLY A 10 -1.53 12.68 -37.73
CA GLY A 10 -2.00 12.12 -36.47
C GLY A 10 -2.75 10.80 -36.66
N PRO A 11 -2.74 9.89 -35.68
CA PRO A 11 -3.48 8.64 -35.78
C PRO A 11 -4.99 8.88 -35.57
N ALA A 12 -5.75 8.32 -36.49
CA ALA A 12 -7.21 8.29 -36.52
C ALA A 12 -7.80 7.63 -35.27
N GLY A 13 -8.91 8.22 -34.78
CA GLY A 13 -9.68 7.71 -33.66
C GLY A 13 -10.26 6.32 -33.91
N LEU A 14 -9.91 5.38 -33.03
CA LEU A 14 -10.57 4.08 -32.93
C LEU A 14 -11.88 4.26 -32.16
N ALA A 15 -12.98 4.29 -32.90
CA ALA A 15 -14.32 4.19 -32.35
C ALA A 15 -14.52 2.79 -31.73
N LEU A 16 -14.76 2.75 -30.42
CA LEU A 16 -15.15 1.55 -29.70
C LEU A 16 -16.51 1.07 -30.23
N ARG A 17 -16.51 -0.08 -30.91
CA ARG A 17 -17.74 -0.85 -31.17
C ARG A 17 -18.03 -1.75 -29.95
N PRO A 18 -19.30 -1.92 -29.55
CA PRO A 18 -19.66 -2.80 -28.45
C PRO A 18 -19.37 -4.26 -28.80
N PHE A 19 -18.65 -4.95 -27.92
CA PHE A 19 -18.45 -6.39 -27.99
C PHE A 19 -19.76 -7.11 -27.60
N VAL A 20 -20.32 -7.87 -28.53
CA VAL A 20 -21.34 -8.88 -28.24
C VAL A 20 -20.62 -10.20 -27.97
N LEU A 21 -20.52 -10.58 -26.69
CA LEU A 21 -20.02 -11.90 -26.28
C LEU A 21 -21.09 -12.96 -26.58
N ARG A 22 -20.85 -13.79 -27.61
CA ARG A 22 -21.58 -15.05 -27.79
C ARG A 22 -21.01 -16.09 -26.81
N ARG A 23 -21.93 -16.75 -26.11
CA ARG A 23 -21.74 -17.84 -25.14
C ARG A 23 -20.96 -19.00 -25.78
N LEU A 24 -19.83 -19.39 -25.17
CA LEU A 24 -19.20 -20.71 -25.38
C LEU A 24 -19.57 -21.61 -24.18
N PRO A 25 -19.83 -22.91 -24.38
CA PRO A 25 -20.22 -23.80 -23.29
C PRO A 25 -19.02 -24.30 -22.48
N GLY A 26 -19.12 -24.09 -21.16
CA GLY A 26 -18.64 -24.97 -20.09
C GLY A 26 -17.15 -25.32 -20.03
N ARG A 27 -16.40 -24.64 -19.14
CA ARG A 27 -15.32 -25.25 -18.34
C ARG A 27 -15.32 -24.64 -16.95
N VAL A 28 -15.56 -25.47 -15.95
CA VAL A 28 -15.51 -25.14 -14.52
C VAL A 28 -14.05 -25.14 -14.09
N ALA A 29 -13.60 -24.07 -13.44
CA ALA A 29 -12.34 -24.03 -12.72
C ALA A 29 -12.68 -24.15 -11.22
N VAL A 30 -12.28 -25.26 -10.59
CA VAL A 30 -12.38 -25.45 -9.14
C VAL A 30 -11.00 -25.17 -8.53
N ALA A 31 -10.94 -24.25 -7.58
CA ALA A 31 -9.75 -24.02 -6.77
C ALA A 31 -9.79 -24.96 -5.55
N ILE A 32 -8.89 -25.94 -5.48
CA ILE A 32 -8.78 -26.86 -4.34
C ILE A 32 -7.87 -26.24 -3.27
N ARG A 33 -8.41 -26.12 -2.04
CA ARG A 33 -7.68 -25.72 -0.83
C ARG A 33 -7.05 -26.98 -0.22
N SER A 34 -5.73 -27.10 -0.25
CA SER A 34 -5.03 -28.23 0.39
C SER A 34 -5.13 -28.14 1.92
N ARG A 35 -5.84 -29.08 2.54
CA ARG A 35 -5.85 -29.30 4.00
C ARG A 35 -4.90 -30.46 4.30
N GLY A 36 -3.80 -30.18 4.99
CA GLY A 36 -2.85 -31.21 5.44
C GLY A 36 -3.51 -32.18 6.41
N GLY A 37 -3.41 -33.47 6.10
CA GLY A 37 -3.88 -34.59 6.91
C GLY A 37 -2.81 -35.67 6.92
N ASN A 38 -2.60 -36.24 8.11
CA ASN A 38 -1.53 -37.15 8.48
C ASN A 38 -1.55 -38.45 7.65
N GLU A 39 -0.36 -38.93 7.31
CA GLU A 39 -0.14 -40.24 6.68
C GLU A 39 -0.40 -41.34 7.71
N GLU A 40 -1.43 -42.15 7.45
CA GLU A 40 -1.64 -43.43 8.12
C GLU A 40 -1.25 -44.54 7.12
N GLU A 41 -0.33 -45.40 7.55
CA GLU A 41 0.27 -46.46 6.75
C GLU A 41 -0.78 -47.46 6.23
N VAL A 42 -0.72 -47.76 4.93
CA VAL A 42 -1.51 -48.84 4.29
C VAL A 42 -0.57 -50.03 4.01
N PRO A 43 -0.95 -51.27 4.40
CA PRO A 43 -0.06 -52.43 4.26
C PRO A 43 0.06 -52.91 2.81
N HIS A 44 1.27 -53.35 2.48
CA HIS A 44 1.63 -53.97 1.20
C HIS A 44 0.84 -55.24 0.89
N LEU A 45 0.21 -55.28 -0.27
CA LEU A 45 -0.19 -56.53 -0.93
C LEU A 45 0.75 -56.82 -2.10
N GLN A 46 1.39 -57.98 -2.02
CA GLN A 46 2.22 -58.58 -3.06
C GLN A 46 1.35 -59.17 -4.18
N GLY A 47 1.79 -58.96 -5.41
CA GLY A 47 1.65 -59.93 -6.49
C GLY A 47 0.59 -59.60 -7.54
N GLN A 48 1.04 -59.06 -8.69
CA GLN A 48 0.72 -59.55 -10.03
C GLN A 48 1.51 -58.78 -11.09
N ASP A 49 2.13 -59.50 -12.03
CA ASP A 49 2.88 -58.99 -13.18
C ASP A 49 1.95 -58.37 -14.25
N PRO A 50 2.45 -57.42 -15.08
CA PRO A 50 1.61 -56.54 -15.90
C PRO A 50 1.38 -57.09 -17.32
N PRO A 51 0.33 -56.59 -18.03
CA PRO A 51 0.35 -56.59 -19.48
C PRO A 51 0.33 -55.17 -20.06
N VAL A 52 1.37 -54.92 -20.87
CA VAL A 52 1.38 -54.33 -22.21
C VAL A 52 0.71 -52.96 -22.45
N GLU A 53 1.59 -52.02 -22.79
CA GLU A 53 1.47 -50.81 -23.63
C GLU A 53 0.09 -50.42 -24.18
N GLY A 54 -0.36 -49.23 -23.76
CA GLY A 54 -1.39 -48.44 -24.44
C GLY A 54 -1.35 -46.97 -23.99
N ASN A 55 -0.83 -46.09 -24.85
CA ASN A 55 -0.95 -44.62 -24.88
C ASN A 55 -1.35 -43.91 -23.57
N GLY A 56 -0.36 -43.64 -22.72
CA GLY A 56 -0.53 -42.98 -21.42
C GLY A 56 -0.66 -41.46 -21.50
N LEU A 57 -1.87 -40.96 -21.78
CA LEU A 57 -2.20 -39.54 -21.57
C LEU A 57 -3.60 -39.28 -20.95
N ASP A 58 -4.36 -40.30 -20.55
CA ASP A 58 -5.75 -40.10 -20.08
C ASP A 58 -6.08 -40.61 -18.67
N VAL A 59 -5.14 -41.19 -17.91
CA VAL A 59 -5.49 -41.92 -16.66
C VAL A 59 -5.19 -41.15 -15.35
N ALA A 60 -4.62 -39.94 -15.43
CA ALA A 60 -4.37 -39.13 -14.23
C ALA A 60 -5.50 -38.12 -13.90
N TYR A 61 -6.46 -37.91 -14.80
CA TYR A 61 -7.50 -36.89 -14.65
C TYR A 61 -8.80 -37.39 -14.00
N ILE A 62 -9.05 -38.70 -14.02
CA ILE A 62 -10.31 -39.29 -13.52
C ILE A 62 -10.40 -39.29 -11.99
N PRO A 63 -9.34 -39.62 -11.21
CA PRO A 63 -9.45 -39.67 -9.75
C PRO A 63 -9.67 -38.31 -9.09
N LEU A 64 -9.23 -37.21 -9.74
CA LEU A 64 -9.43 -35.86 -9.23
C LEU A 64 -10.85 -35.35 -9.49
N LEU A 65 -11.45 -35.75 -10.61
CA LEU A 65 -12.81 -35.38 -10.95
C LEU A 65 -13.81 -36.11 -10.05
N GLU A 66 -13.66 -37.43 -9.87
CA GLU A 66 -14.52 -38.23 -9.00
C GLU A 66 -14.46 -37.75 -7.53
N ARG A 67 -13.28 -37.32 -7.07
CA ARG A 67 -13.11 -36.78 -5.71
C ARG A 67 -13.76 -35.40 -5.56
N ALA A 68 -13.65 -34.54 -6.57
CA ALA A 68 -14.30 -33.23 -6.58
C ALA A 68 -15.84 -33.37 -6.66
N GLU A 69 -16.35 -34.31 -7.47
CA GLU A 69 -17.77 -34.61 -7.58
C GLU A 69 -18.33 -35.22 -6.29
N ALA A 70 -17.56 -36.10 -5.63
CA ALA A 70 -17.93 -36.64 -4.32
C ALA A 70 -17.94 -35.56 -3.20
N GLU A 71 -17.03 -34.58 -3.26
CA GLU A 71 -17.00 -33.45 -2.33
C GLU A 71 -18.13 -32.44 -2.54
N VAL A 72 -18.56 -32.25 -3.80
CA VAL A 72 -19.66 -31.35 -4.16
C VAL A 72 -21.03 -31.93 -3.77
N GLY A 73 -21.16 -33.26 -3.71
CA GLY A 73 -22.39 -33.95 -3.32
C GLY A 73 -23.39 -34.13 -4.48
N ALA A 74 -24.17 -35.22 -4.43
CA ALA A 74 -25.15 -35.56 -5.48
C ALA A 74 -26.38 -34.62 -5.52
N ASP A 75 -26.48 -33.72 -4.56
CA ASP A 75 -27.54 -32.71 -4.40
C ASP A 75 -27.23 -31.37 -5.10
N TRP A 76 -26.11 -31.29 -5.83
CA TRP A 76 -25.75 -30.09 -6.59
C TRP A 76 -26.69 -29.88 -7.79
N ASP A 77 -27.62 -28.94 -7.66
CA ASP A 77 -28.68 -28.63 -8.63
C ASP A 77 -28.23 -27.78 -9.84
N GLY A 78 -26.93 -27.46 -9.93
CA GLY A 78 -26.38 -26.57 -10.95
C GLY A 78 -26.83 -25.12 -10.85
N MET A 79 -27.58 -24.77 -9.79
CA MET A 79 -28.24 -23.48 -9.61
C MET A 79 -28.14 -22.96 -8.17
N THR A 80 -27.13 -23.38 -7.42
CA THR A 80 -26.71 -22.62 -6.24
C THR A 80 -26.12 -21.31 -6.73
N PHE A 81 -26.93 -20.24 -6.67
CA PHE A 81 -26.37 -18.92 -6.48
C PHE A 81 -25.47 -19.05 -5.26
N LEU A 82 -24.15 -19.01 -5.46
CA LEU A 82 -23.30 -18.49 -4.40
C LEU A 82 -23.88 -17.10 -4.18
N GLU A 83 -24.78 -16.95 -3.20
CA GLU A 83 -24.92 -15.67 -2.51
C GLU A 83 -23.48 -15.29 -2.25
N ASP A 84 -23.05 -14.21 -2.92
CA ASP A 84 -21.70 -13.70 -2.85
C ASP A 84 -21.57 -13.25 -1.39
N ASN A 85 -21.27 -14.19 -0.51
CA ASN A 85 -21.07 -13.98 0.92
C ASN A 85 -19.85 -13.08 1.17
N ASN A 86 -19.18 -12.63 0.09
CA ASN A 86 -18.37 -11.43 0.06
C ASN A 86 -19.07 -10.21 0.66
N ASP A 87 -20.41 -10.10 0.60
CA ASP A 87 -21.12 -8.98 1.21
C ASP A 87 -21.19 -9.04 2.75
N LYS A 88 -20.92 -10.21 3.37
CA LYS A 88 -21.04 -10.38 4.83
C LYS A 88 -19.71 -10.65 5.55
N HIS A 89 -18.61 -10.84 4.82
CA HIS A 89 -17.25 -10.90 5.39
C HIS A 89 -16.25 -9.88 4.85
N THR A 90 -16.62 -9.02 3.89
CA THR A 90 -15.86 -7.78 3.70
C THR A 90 -16.27 -6.79 4.79
N GLY A 91 -15.60 -6.86 5.95
CA GLY A 91 -15.44 -5.68 6.80
C GLY A 91 -15.04 -4.53 5.87
N ARG A 92 -15.96 -3.58 5.69
CA ARG A 92 -16.07 -2.69 4.54
C ARG A 92 -14.71 -2.07 4.23
N THR A 93 -13.97 -2.67 3.28
CA THR A 93 -12.64 -2.16 2.93
C THR A 93 -12.84 -0.75 2.41
N LEU A 94 -12.21 0.21 3.07
CA LEU A 94 -12.40 1.59 2.74
C LEU A 94 -11.83 1.88 1.35
N LEU A 95 -12.61 2.54 0.50
CA LEU A 95 -12.15 2.92 -0.83
C LEU A 95 -11.39 4.24 -0.73
N MET A 96 -10.12 4.23 -1.14
CA MET A 96 -9.30 5.42 -1.25
C MET A 96 -9.87 6.31 -2.38
N PRO A 97 -10.17 7.59 -2.11
CA PRO A 97 -10.63 8.50 -3.15
C PRO A 97 -9.60 8.72 -4.26
N GLU A 98 -10.06 8.99 -5.48
CA GLU A 98 -9.20 9.18 -6.65
C GLU A 98 -8.15 10.30 -6.45
N TYR A 99 -8.51 11.39 -5.77
CA TYR A 99 -7.57 12.48 -5.51
C TYR A 99 -6.41 12.05 -4.59
N VAL A 100 -6.67 11.14 -3.65
CA VAL A 100 -5.64 10.59 -2.76
C VAL A 100 -4.74 9.65 -3.57
N HIS A 101 -5.32 8.79 -4.40
CA HIS A 101 -4.53 7.94 -5.30
C HIS A 101 -3.63 8.78 -6.25
N LYS A 102 -4.15 9.90 -6.77
CA LYS A 102 -3.35 10.86 -7.56
C LYS A 102 -2.24 11.49 -6.72
N ALA A 103 -2.48 11.80 -5.44
CA ALA A 103 -1.45 12.30 -4.53
C ALA A 103 -0.34 11.27 -4.31
N PHE A 104 -0.67 9.99 -4.10
CA PHE A 104 0.30 8.90 -4.07
C PHE A 104 1.17 8.89 -5.34
N ARG A 105 0.55 8.83 -6.52
CA ARG A 105 1.26 8.80 -7.81
C ARG A 105 2.11 10.05 -8.07
N GLY A 106 1.65 11.21 -7.61
CA GLY A 106 2.37 12.48 -7.74
C GLY A 106 3.49 12.68 -6.71
N GLY A 107 3.66 11.76 -5.76
CA GLY A 107 4.62 11.91 -4.66
C GLY A 107 4.19 12.98 -3.63
N ASP A 108 2.94 13.40 -3.63
CA ASP A 108 2.38 14.31 -2.62
C ASP A 108 2.05 13.54 -1.33
N VAL A 109 3.12 13.14 -0.64
CA VAL A 109 3.08 12.43 0.64
C VAL A 109 2.28 13.23 1.68
N LYS A 110 2.32 14.57 1.63
CA LYS A 110 1.59 15.43 2.57
C LYS A 110 0.08 15.22 2.45
N THR A 111 -0.44 15.27 1.23
CA THR A 111 -1.89 15.08 0.99
C THR A 111 -2.31 13.65 1.32
N ALA A 112 -1.50 12.66 0.97
CA ALA A 112 -1.78 11.26 1.29
C ALA A 112 -1.85 11.02 2.81
N LEU A 113 -0.83 11.44 3.56
CA LEU A 113 -0.80 11.27 5.01
C LEU A 113 -1.92 12.04 5.71
N ARG A 114 -2.19 13.29 5.29
CA ARG A 114 -3.30 14.08 5.85
C ARG A 114 -4.63 13.37 5.71
N TRP A 115 -4.89 12.71 4.58
CA TRP A 115 -6.12 11.95 4.41
C TRP A 115 -6.17 10.71 5.30
N ILE A 116 -5.06 9.97 5.40
CA ILE A 116 -4.96 8.76 6.24
C ILE A 116 -5.19 9.10 7.72
N THR A 117 -4.55 10.16 8.23
CA THR A 117 -4.62 10.52 9.65
C THR A 117 -5.84 11.37 10.02
N ALA A 118 -6.58 11.91 9.05
CA ALA A 118 -7.74 12.77 9.32
C ALA A 118 -8.92 12.09 10.02
N ASN A 119 -9.00 10.75 10.02
CA ASN A 119 -10.01 10.04 10.80
C ASN A 119 -9.43 8.73 11.35
N GLN A 120 -9.08 8.74 12.65
CA GLN A 120 -8.52 7.58 13.34
C GLN A 120 -9.55 6.45 13.58
N THR A 121 -10.85 6.70 13.38
CA THR A 121 -11.90 5.66 13.52
C THR A 121 -12.04 4.79 12.27
N GLU A 122 -11.51 5.25 11.14
CA GLU A 122 -11.52 4.54 9.87
C GLU A 122 -10.15 3.91 9.61
N ASP A 123 -10.12 2.67 9.15
CA ASP A 123 -8.89 1.99 8.74
C ASP A 123 -8.39 2.46 7.36
N ARG A 124 -8.11 3.77 7.24
CA ARG A 124 -7.70 4.40 5.98
C ARG A 124 -6.33 3.95 5.49
N VAL A 125 -5.44 3.56 6.41
CA VAL A 125 -4.10 3.07 6.05
C VAL A 125 -4.17 1.76 5.26
N ASN A 126 -5.22 0.95 5.49
CA ASN A 126 -5.50 -0.28 4.75
C ASN A 126 -6.57 -0.13 3.67
N SER A 127 -6.91 1.11 3.30
CA SER A 127 -7.82 1.40 2.20
C SER A 127 -7.25 0.92 0.85
N VAL A 128 -8.15 0.72 -0.11
CA VAL A 128 -7.81 0.24 -1.46
C VAL A 128 -8.25 1.22 -2.54
N PHE A 129 -7.49 1.31 -3.61
CA PHE A 129 -7.90 1.94 -4.85
C PHE A 129 -7.84 0.92 -5.99
N GLY A 130 -9.02 0.58 -6.52
CA GLY A 130 -9.15 -0.56 -7.42
C GLY A 130 -8.70 -1.85 -6.73
N MET A 131 -7.58 -2.40 -7.17
CA MET A 131 -7.04 -3.69 -6.70
C MET A 131 -5.91 -3.56 -5.69
N PHE A 132 -5.43 -2.33 -5.43
CA PHE A 132 -4.21 -2.10 -4.67
C PHE A 132 -4.51 -1.40 -3.34
N SER A 133 -3.94 -1.90 -2.24
CA SER A 133 -3.92 -1.17 -0.97
C SER A 133 -3.03 0.08 -1.04
N CYS A 134 -3.10 0.96 -0.04
CA CYS A 134 -2.13 2.06 0.08
C CYS A 134 -0.69 1.56 0.09
N LEU A 135 -0.41 0.49 0.84
CA LEU A 135 0.93 -0.08 0.94
C LEU A 135 1.38 -0.73 -0.38
N ALA A 136 0.49 -1.41 -1.09
CA ALA A 136 0.76 -1.93 -2.44
C ALA A 136 1.01 -0.80 -3.45
N THR A 137 0.25 0.29 -3.36
CA THR A 137 0.46 1.48 -4.19
C THR A 137 1.85 2.08 -3.92
N ALA A 138 2.25 2.20 -2.64
CA ALA A 138 3.57 2.71 -2.27
C ALA A 138 4.72 1.81 -2.76
N LEU A 139 4.53 0.49 -2.73
CA LEU A 139 5.47 -0.49 -3.31
C LEU A 139 5.64 -0.26 -4.82
N MET A 140 4.55 -0.15 -5.57
CA MET A 140 4.58 0.09 -7.02
C MET A 140 5.22 1.43 -7.39
N LEU A 141 5.13 2.42 -6.50
CA LEU A 141 5.78 3.72 -6.63
C LEU A 141 7.24 3.73 -6.16
N LYS A 142 7.74 2.60 -5.64
CA LYS A 142 9.13 2.43 -5.18
C LYS A 142 9.51 3.39 -4.06
N SER A 143 8.53 3.89 -3.31
CA SER A 143 8.74 4.88 -2.26
C SER A 143 8.92 4.19 -0.91
N LEU A 144 10.19 3.87 -0.58
CA LEU A 144 10.53 3.24 0.70
C LEU A 144 10.07 4.07 1.90
N THR A 145 10.19 5.39 1.79
CA THR A 145 9.68 6.35 2.78
C THR A 145 8.19 6.18 3.00
N LEU A 146 7.39 6.16 1.93
CA LEU A 146 5.95 6.06 2.04
C LEU A 146 5.53 4.69 2.57
N MET A 147 6.18 3.61 2.13
CA MET A 147 5.97 2.28 2.69
C MET A 147 6.22 2.27 4.20
N THR A 148 7.32 2.88 4.65
CA THR A 148 7.69 2.93 6.06
C THR A 148 6.69 3.73 6.90
N LEU A 149 6.24 4.88 6.40
CA LEU A 149 5.20 5.69 7.05
C LEU A 149 3.88 4.92 7.15
N LEU A 150 3.46 4.22 6.09
CA LEU A 150 2.25 3.41 6.11
C LEU A 150 2.34 2.26 7.11
N LEU A 151 3.47 1.56 7.17
CA LEU A 151 3.70 0.49 8.14
C LEU A 151 3.68 1.02 9.58
N GLN A 152 4.31 2.18 9.84
CA GLN A 152 4.23 2.88 11.12
C GLN A 152 2.80 3.29 11.50
N LEU A 153 1.93 3.56 10.52
CA LEU A 153 0.52 3.87 10.72
C LEU A 153 -0.38 2.62 10.82
N GLY A 154 0.18 1.41 10.78
CA GLY A 154 -0.59 0.16 10.92
C GLY A 154 -1.05 -0.46 9.62
N ALA A 155 -0.39 -0.19 8.49
CA ALA A 155 -0.63 -0.93 7.27
C ALA A 155 -0.36 -2.43 7.48
N ASP A 156 -1.32 -3.26 7.05
CA ASP A 156 -1.23 -4.71 7.08
C ASP A 156 -0.22 -5.18 6.01
N VAL A 157 0.93 -5.65 6.49
CA VAL A 157 2.04 -6.15 5.68
C VAL A 157 1.67 -7.42 4.89
N ASP A 158 0.73 -8.20 5.42
CA ASP A 158 0.29 -9.50 4.87
C ASP A 158 -1.06 -9.43 4.18
N ARG A 159 -1.57 -8.20 3.97
CA ARG A 159 -2.79 -7.98 3.21
C ARG A 159 -2.68 -8.66 1.86
N ARG A 160 -3.67 -9.50 1.56
CA ARG A 160 -3.76 -10.22 0.30
C ARG A 160 -4.46 -9.37 -0.74
N ASP A 161 -3.93 -9.39 -1.97
CA ASP A 161 -4.58 -8.79 -3.12
C ASP A 161 -5.73 -9.67 -3.65
N PHE A 162 -6.32 -9.27 -4.76
CA PHE A 162 -7.38 -10.02 -5.43
C PHE A 162 -6.95 -11.39 -5.97
N GLN A 163 -5.64 -11.64 -6.09
CA GLN A 163 -5.07 -12.94 -6.46
C GLN A 163 -4.75 -13.78 -5.22
N GLY A 164 -5.03 -13.27 -4.02
CA GLY A 164 -4.72 -13.94 -2.76
C GLY A 164 -3.23 -13.88 -2.40
N GLN A 165 -2.43 -13.07 -3.09
CA GLN A 165 -0.99 -12.93 -2.88
C GLN A 165 -0.69 -11.85 -1.83
N THR A 166 0.29 -12.09 -0.96
CA THR A 166 0.78 -11.05 -0.04
C THR A 166 1.63 -10.04 -0.81
N LEU A 167 1.77 -8.84 -0.24
CA LEU A 167 2.53 -7.75 -0.86
C LEU A 167 3.95 -8.14 -1.26
N ILE A 168 4.64 -8.90 -0.40
CA ILE A 168 6.00 -9.37 -0.68
C ILE A 168 6.01 -10.36 -1.86
N CYS A 169 4.97 -11.17 -2.06
CA CYS A 169 4.86 -12.06 -3.23
C CYS A 169 4.78 -11.28 -4.54
N SER A 170 4.00 -10.18 -4.55
CA SER A 170 3.84 -9.33 -5.74
C SER A 170 5.16 -8.69 -6.20
N MET A 171 6.18 -8.63 -5.34
CA MET A 171 7.52 -8.16 -5.71
C MET A 171 8.27 -9.12 -6.64
N PHE A 172 7.83 -10.38 -6.76
CA PHE A 172 8.50 -11.42 -7.56
C PHE A 172 7.99 -11.53 -8.99
N CYS A 173 7.22 -10.54 -9.49
CA CYS A 173 6.97 -10.45 -10.92
C CYS A 173 8.21 -9.95 -11.68
N PRO A 174 8.38 -10.33 -12.96
CA PRO A 174 9.57 -9.95 -13.77
C PRO A 174 9.85 -8.45 -13.75
N GLU A 175 8.80 -7.64 -13.83
CA GLU A 175 8.88 -6.19 -13.87
C GLU A 175 9.50 -5.63 -12.59
N MET A 176 9.02 -6.08 -11.42
CA MET A 176 9.46 -5.60 -10.11
C MET A 176 10.86 -6.11 -9.73
N LEU A 177 11.18 -7.35 -10.10
CA LEU A 177 12.51 -7.92 -9.86
C LEU A 177 13.58 -7.22 -10.68
N SER A 178 13.25 -6.65 -11.84
CA SER A 178 14.21 -5.93 -12.69
C SER A 178 14.60 -4.55 -12.12
N GLU A 179 13.89 -4.06 -11.11
CA GLU A 179 14.07 -2.71 -10.59
C GLU A 179 15.17 -2.61 -9.53
N CYS A 180 15.74 -1.42 -9.39
CA CYS A 180 16.59 -1.09 -8.26
C CYS A 180 15.77 -1.01 -6.95
N GLY A 181 16.43 -1.28 -5.83
CA GLY A 181 15.82 -1.14 -4.51
C GLY A 181 14.94 -2.33 -4.06
N VAL A 182 14.89 -3.42 -4.83
CA VAL A 182 14.01 -4.56 -4.53
C VAL A 182 14.40 -5.25 -3.21
N ILE A 183 15.70 -5.34 -2.92
CA ILE A 183 16.23 -5.95 -1.70
C ILE A 183 15.85 -5.11 -0.49
N GLU A 184 15.96 -3.79 -0.60
CA GLU A 184 15.63 -2.83 0.46
C GLU A 184 14.14 -2.85 0.78
N ARG A 185 13.29 -2.95 -0.25
CA ARG A 185 11.84 -3.11 -0.08
C ARG A 185 11.50 -4.46 0.56
N ALA A 186 12.18 -5.54 0.16
CA ALA A 186 11.97 -6.87 0.75
C ALA A 186 12.42 -6.89 2.22
N ARG A 187 13.60 -6.34 2.52
CA ARG A 187 14.11 -6.19 3.90
C ARG A 187 13.14 -5.38 4.76
N LEU A 188 12.60 -4.27 4.24
CA LEU A 188 11.58 -3.52 4.95
C LEU A 188 10.40 -4.42 5.32
N LEU A 189 9.74 -5.05 4.34
CA LEU A 189 8.57 -5.90 4.59
C LEU A 189 8.88 -7.09 5.52
N LEU A 190 9.99 -7.79 5.31
CA LEU A 190 10.43 -8.91 6.16
C LEU A 190 10.63 -8.48 7.61
N SER A 191 11.19 -7.30 7.80
CA SER A 191 11.45 -6.76 9.13
C SER A 191 10.19 -6.33 9.88
N TRP A 192 9.09 -6.12 9.15
CA TRP A 192 7.73 -5.92 9.65
C TRP A 192 6.91 -7.21 9.71
N GLY A 193 7.54 -8.36 9.48
CA GLY A 193 6.94 -9.66 9.70
C GLY A 193 6.30 -10.31 8.49
N ALA A 194 6.46 -9.74 7.29
CA ALA A 194 5.85 -10.27 6.06
C ALA A 194 6.01 -11.79 5.89
N SER A 195 4.92 -12.44 5.51
CA SER A 195 4.84 -13.85 5.16
C SER A 195 4.83 -14.06 3.65
N PHE A 196 5.47 -15.14 3.21
CA PHE A 196 5.62 -15.46 1.80
C PHE A 196 5.80 -16.98 1.61
N PRO A 197 5.40 -17.53 0.45
CA PRO A 197 5.69 -18.90 0.08
C PRO A 197 7.18 -19.01 -0.28
N ARG A 198 7.97 -19.47 0.70
CA ARG A 198 9.44 -19.48 0.64
C ARG A 198 9.99 -20.06 -0.65
N GLU A 199 9.58 -21.28 -1.01
CA GLU A 199 10.10 -22.01 -2.15
C GLU A 199 9.85 -21.29 -3.49
N VAL A 200 8.64 -20.75 -3.66
CA VAL A 200 8.24 -20.02 -4.88
C VAL A 200 9.01 -18.71 -5.00
N CYS A 201 9.13 -17.93 -3.92
CA CYS A 201 9.85 -16.66 -3.95
C CYS A 201 11.37 -16.86 -4.16
N VAL A 202 11.98 -17.85 -3.49
CA VAL A 202 13.41 -18.16 -3.64
C VAL A 202 13.74 -18.64 -5.04
N SER A 203 12.97 -19.58 -5.59
CA SER A 203 13.17 -20.09 -6.95
C SER A 203 13.01 -18.98 -8.00
N THR A 204 11.99 -18.12 -7.84
CA THR A 204 11.77 -16.98 -8.73
C THR A 204 12.94 -15.99 -8.64
N ALA A 205 13.39 -15.60 -7.44
CA ALA A 205 14.55 -14.72 -7.30
C ALA A 205 15.81 -15.28 -7.98
N ARG A 206 16.08 -16.60 -7.85
CA ARG A 206 17.20 -17.24 -8.53
C ARG A 206 17.06 -17.23 -10.05
N MET A 207 15.85 -17.48 -10.58
CA MET A 207 15.56 -17.45 -12.01
C MET A 207 15.89 -16.08 -12.64
N TYR A 208 15.65 -14.98 -11.91
CA TYR A 208 15.96 -13.62 -12.36
C TYR A 208 17.36 -13.13 -11.93
N GLY A 209 18.24 -14.02 -11.48
CA GLY A 209 19.62 -13.68 -11.09
C GLY A 209 19.72 -12.81 -9.82
N ARG A 210 18.67 -12.75 -9.00
CA ARG A 210 18.64 -12.00 -7.73
C ARG A 210 19.15 -12.87 -6.57
N HIS A 211 20.41 -13.29 -6.67
CA HIS A 211 21.02 -14.22 -5.70
C HIS A 211 21.04 -13.68 -4.27
N GLU A 212 21.35 -12.40 -4.06
CA GLU A 212 21.34 -11.80 -2.71
C GLU A 212 19.94 -11.84 -2.09
N LEU A 213 18.90 -11.51 -2.86
CA LEU A 213 17.51 -11.61 -2.42
C LEU A 213 17.11 -13.06 -2.14
N ALA A 214 17.51 -14.01 -3.00
CA ALA A 214 17.25 -15.43 -2.79
C ALA A 214 17.88 -15.94 -1.48
N ASN A 215 19.15 -15.60 -1.24
CA ASN A 215 19.87 -15.98 -0.02
C ASN A 215 19.22 -15.38 1.24
N LEU A 216 18.75 -14.13 1.14
CA LEU A 216 18.01 -13.46 2.20
C LEU A 216 16.76 -14.25 2.60
N LEU A 217 15.96 -14.65 1.60
CA LEU A 217 14.67 -15.34 1.79
C LEU A 217 14.81 -16.82 2.16
N GLU A 218 15.91 -17.46 1.76
CA GLU A 218 16.19 -18.87 2.02
C GLU A 218 16.48 -19.11 3.50
N SER A 219 17.10 -18.15 4.18
CA SER A 219 17.33 -18.21 5.62
C SER A 219 16.07 -17.90 6.44
N GLU A 220 15.93 -18.49 7.63
CA GLU A 220 14.72 -18.31 8.45
C GLU A 220 14.55 -16.85 8.91
N LEU A 221 15.65 -16.25 9.36
CA LEU A 221 15.67 -14.92 9.96
C LEU A 221 16.13 -13.81 9.02
N GLY A 222 16.58 -14.13 7.79
CA GLY A 222 17.10 -13.14 6.85
C GLY A 222 16.12 -12.00 6.59
N GLY A 223 16.61 -10.78 6.73
CA GLY A 223 15.84 -9.53 6.59
C GLY A 223 14.87 -9.26 7.74
N ARG A 224 14.69 -10.19 8.68
CA ARG A 224 13.77 -10.04 9.80
C ARG A 224 14.44 -9.32 10.96
N ARG A 225 13.60 -8.63 11.74
CA ARG A 225 14.01 -8.07 13.02
C ARG A 225 14.01 -9.15 14.09
N CYS A 226 15.05 -9.14 14.90
CA CYS A 226 15.31 -10.12 15.94
C CYS A 226 15.70 -9.43 17.25
N GLU A 227 15.54 -10.15 18.35
CA GLU A 227 16.08 -9.83 19.66
C GLU A 227 17.23 -10.77 19.99
N ILE A 228 18.32 -10.22 20.51
CA ILE A 228 19.47 -11.02 20.96
C ILE A 228 19.14 -11.64 22.32
N VAL A 229 19.29 -12.95 22.42
CA VAL A 229 18.98 -13.72 23.63
C VAL A 229 20.13 -14.66 24.01
N ASN A 230 20.29 -14.89 25.31
CA ASN A 230 21.21 -15.89 25.87
C ASN A 230 22.68 -15.76 25.42
N LEU A 231 23.17 -14.54 25.17
CA LEU A 231 24.54 -14.25 24.74
C LEU A 231 25.48 -14.11 25.94
N SER A 232 26.10 -15.20 26.38
CA SER A 232 26.93 -15.23 27.59
C SER A 232 28.21 -14.39 27.49
N ALA A 233 28.83 -14.30 26.31
CA ALA A 233 30.08 -13.56 26.13
C ALA A 233 29.90 -12.04 26.24
N ARG A 234 28.67 -11.55 26.02
CA ARG A 234 28.30 -10.13 25.98
C ARG A 234 26.88 -9.95 26.52
N PRO A 235 26.68 -10.13 27.84
CA PRO A 235 25.36 -10.11 28.44
C PRO A 235 24.64 -8.76 28.28
N GLU A 236 25.39 -7.67 28.08
CA GLU A 236 24.87 -6.32 27.84
C GLU A 236 24.14 -6.17 26.49
N LEU A 237 24.27 -7.15 25.59
CA LEU A 237 23.55 -7.19 24.33
C LEU A 237 22.21 -7.94 24.42
N ASN A 238 21.96 -8.69 25.50
CA ASN A 238 20.70 -9.41 25.65
C ASN A 238 19.54 -8.42 25.76
N GLY A 239 18.45 -8.71 25.04
CA GLY A 239 17.28 -7.82 24.93
C GLY A 239 17.42 -6.74 23.85
N LYS A 240 18.61 -6.52 23.28
CA LYS A 240 18.78 -5.56 22.18
C LYS A 240 18.22 -6.10 20.87
N THR A 241 17.64 -5.20 20.09
CA THR A 241 17.06 -5.51 18.77
C THR A 241 18.08 -5.34 17.65
N CYS A 242 17.94 -6.16 16.62
CA CYS A 242 18.81 -6.17 15.45
C CYS A 242 18.04 -6.63 14.21
N VAL A 243 18.58 -6.37 13.02
CA VAL A 243 18.11 -6.94 11.76
C VAL A 243 19.13 -7.96 11.28
N ALA A 244 18.67 -9.15 10.90
CA ALA A 244 19.54 -10.19 10.34
C ALA A 244 19.81 -9.91 8.86
N ASP A 245 20.94 -9.29 8.56
CA ASP A 245 21.26 -8.79 7.23
C ASP A 245 21.58 -9.92 6.24
N GLU A 246 22.34 -10.91 6.70
CA GLU A 246 22.88 -11.97 5.87
C GLU A 246 23.05 -13.24 6.70
N TYR A 247 22.76 -14.39 6.11
CA TYR A 247 23.08 -15.69 6.67
C TYR A 247 24.40 -16.20 6.08
N LEU A 248 25.32 -16.64 6.94
CA LEU A 248 26.65 -17.13 6.62
C LEU A 248 26.65 -18.67 6.76
N PRO A 249 26.43 -19.44 5.68
CA PRO A 249 26.25 -20.89 5.76
C PRO A 249 27.48 -21.61 6.31
N ASP A 250 28.69 -21.16 5.96
CA ASP A 250 29.95 -21.80 6.38
C ASP A 250 30.15 -21.87 7.89
N SER A 251 29.56 -20.90 8.62
CA SER A 251 29.68 -20.81 10.08
C SER A 251 28.37 -21.04 10.81
N ASN A 252 27.26 -21.25 10.08
CA ASN A 252 25.90 -21.27 10.63
C ASN A 252 25.63 -20.07 11.55
N ARG A 253 25.88 -18.86 11.06
CA ARG A 253 25.69 -17.60 11.81
C ARG A 253 25.04 -16.54 10.92
N TYR A 254 24.44 -15.55 11.55
CA TYR A 254 23.92 -14.37 10.89
C TYR A 254 24.84 -13.18 11.12
N ARG A 255 25.09 -12.41 10.06
CA ARG A 255 25.52 -11.02 10.19
C ARG A 255 24.27 -10.21 10.56
N VAL A 256 24.32 -9.51 11.68
CA VAL A 256 23.21 -8.70 12.17
C VAL A 256 23.67 -7.27 12.42
N THR A 257 22.80 -6.31 12.13
CA THR A 257 23.00 -4.89 12.47
C THR A 257 22.13 -4.53 13.66
N LEU A 258 22.73 -4.02 14.74
CA LEU A 258 21.98 -3.52 15.89
C LEU A 258 21.15 -2.30 15.52
N GLU A 259 19.93 -2.22 16.05
CA GLU A 259 19.04 -1.07 15.90
C GLU A 259 19.32 0.03 16.94
N THR A 260 20.59 0.27 17.21
CA THR A 260 21.05 1.37 18.07
C THR A 260 21.57 2.52 17.21
N LYS A 261 21.75 3.71 17.78
CA LYS A 261 22.34 4.85 17.05
C LYS A 261 23.70 4.53 16.42
N SER A 262 24.47 3.64 17.04
CA SER A 262 25.77 3.18 16.54
C SER A 262 25.71 2.22 15.35
N LYS A 263 24.56 1.58 15.07
CA LYS A 263 24.36 0.59 13.99
C LYS A 263 25.47 -0.48 13.95
N ALA A 264 25.91 -0.94 15.12
CA ALA A 264 27.02 -1.88 15.22
C ALA A 264 26.68 -3.22 14.56
N ILE A 265 27.61 -3.78 13.79
CA ILE A 265 27.46 -5.06 13.11
C ILE A 265 28.05 -6.17 13.99
N LEU A 266 27.32 -7.27 14.14
CA LEU A 266 27.73 -8.44 14.90
C LEU A 266 27.54 -9.71 14.05
N VAL A 267 28.25 -10.77 14.42
CA VAL A 267 28.02 -12.11 13.87
C VAL A 267 27.48 -12.99 14.99
N ILE A 268 26.27 -13.50 14.87
CA ILE A 268 25.53 -14.17 15.96
C ILE A 268 24.96 -15.50 15.44
N GLY A 269 25.05 -16.57 16.23
CA GLY A 269 24.46 -17.86 15.87
C GLY A 269 22.92 -17.85 15.97
N PRO A 270 22.20 -18.67 15.19
CA PRO A 270 20.74 -18.70 15.17
C PRO A 270 20.11 -18.89 16.55
N GLY A 271 20.66 -19.79 17.38
CA GLY A 271 20.15 -20.06 18.73
C GLY A 271 20.30 -18.90 19.74
N LYS A 272 20.87 -17.78 19.32
CA LYS A 272 21.02 -16.54 20.09
C LYS A 272 20.17 -15.39 19.53
N LEU A 273 19.33 -15.67 18.54
CA LEU A 273 18.41 -14.73 17.93
C LEU A 273 16.99 -15.24 18.11
N LYS A 274 16.09 -14.38 18.56
CA LYS A 274 14.66 -14.64 18.61
C LYS A 274 13.94 -13.69 17.66
N ARG A 275 13.08 -14.20 16.79
CA ARG A 275 12.27 -13.35 15.89
C ARG A 275 11.44 -12.35 16.71
N ARG A 276 11.51 -11.07 16.35
CA ARG A 276 10.76 -9.96 16.94
C ARG A 276 10.49 -8.91 15.85
N ASP A 277 9.43 -9.12 15.10
CA ASP A 277 9.07 -8.24 13.98
C ASP A 277 8.71 -6.83 14.49
N ARG A 278 8.82 -5.84 13.59
CA ARG A 278 8.37 -4.47 13.87
C ARG A 278 6.86 -4.41 14.01
N THR A 279 6.40 -3.49 14.83
CA THR A 279 4.99 -3.10 14.98
C THR A 279 4.88 -1.58 14.97
N PRO A 280 3.68 -1.01 14.77
CA PRO A 280 3.49 0.44 14.92
C PRO A 280 4.00 0.98 16.28
N GLN A 281 3.83 0.20 17.35
CA GLN A 281 4.26 0.56 18.70
C GLN A 281 5.76 0.32 18.96
N ASP A 282 6.38 -0.63 18.26
CA ASP A 282 7.80 -0.98 18.38
C ASP A 282 8.41 -1.14 16.98
N CYS A 283 8.64 -0.02 16.32
CA CYS A 283 9.17 0.04 14.96
C CYS A 283 10.72 0.08 14.89
N GLY A 284 11.39 0.20 16.04
CA GLY A 284 12.86 0.26 16.18
C GLY A 284 13.50 1.58 15.74
N TYR A 285 12.82 2.35 14.91
CA TYR A 285 13.13 3.73 14.52
C TYR A 285 11.82 4.40 14.11
N TYR A 286 11.74 5.73 14.15
CA TYR A 286 10.53 6.45 13.78
C TYR A 286 10.80 7.47 12.68
N ILE A 287 10.03 7.42 11.59
CA ILE A 287 10.05 8.44 10.54
C ILE A 287 8.86 9.37 10.74
N GLU A 288 9.14 10.65 10.89
CA GLU A 288 8.16 11.73 10.93
C GLU A 288 8.17 12.47 9.58
N PHE A 289 6.98 12.86 9.08
CA PHE A 289 6.87 13.70 7.90
C PHE A 289 6.37 15.10 8.30
N LYS A 290 7.27 16.08 8.33
CA LYS A 290 6.98 17.45 8.77
C LYS A 290 7.48 18.46 7.75
N ASN A 291 6.64 19.43 7.39
CA ASN A 291 6.98 20.52 6.45
C ASN A 291 7.55 20.03 5.11
N GLY A 292 7.02 18.93 4.57
CA GLY A 292 7.47 18.34 3.30
C GLY A 292 8.80 17.59 3.39
N ARG A 293 9.36 17.40 4.59
CA ARG A 293 10.61 16.67 4.82
C ARG A 293 10.38 15.48 5.75
N THR A 294 11.17 14.45 5.55
CA THR A 294 11.21 13.28 6.41
C THR A 294 12.31 13.43 7.45
N ILE A 295 11.96 13.28 8.73
CA ILE A 295 12.89 13.28 9.84
C ILE A 295 12.95 11.86 10.38
N ARG A 296 14.15 11.30 10.50
CA ARG A 296 14.35 9.96 11.07
C ARG A 296 14.86 10.09 12.50
N HIS A 297 14.15 9.44 13.42
CA HIS A 297 14.50 9.32 14.83
C HIS A 297 15.04 7.91 15.07
N ASP A 298 16.32 7.81 15.42
CA ASP A 298 16.98 6.57 15.81
C ASP A 298 17.12 6.53 17.35
N PHE A 299 16.94 5.36 17.94
CA PHE A 299 16.90 5.16 19.38
C PHE A 299 18.04 4.25 19.85
N ASP A 300 18.37 4.28 21.14
CA ASP A 300 19.36 3.37 21.73
C ASP A 300 18.74 2.08 22.28
N SER A 301 17.41 2.05 22.47
CA SER A 301 16.67 0.87 22.92
C SER A 301 15.22 0.83 22.39
N SER A 302 14.59 -0.36 22.47
CA SER A 302 13.17 -0.51 22.10
C SER A 302 12.24 0.28 23.01
N GLU A 303 12.60 0.44 24.28
CA GLU A 303 11.79 1.15 25.28
C GLU A 303 11.76 2.65 24.97
N GLU A 304 12.89 3.23 24.53
CA GLU A 304 12.96 4.63 24.09
C GLU A 304 12.08 4.85 22.84
N CYS A 305 12.13 3.92 21.87
CA CYS A 305 11.28 3.96 20.68
C CYS A 305 9.78 3.89 21.05
N GLN A 306 9.40 2.93 21.90
CA GLN A 306 8.02 2.78 22.37
C GLN A 306 7.53 4.00 23.14
N ALA A 307 8.37 4.57 24.02
CA ALA A 307 8.04 5.78 24.77
C ALA A 307 7.83 6.98 23.83
N PHE A 308 8.67 7.13 22.81
CA PHE A 308 8.53 8.17 21.79
C PHE A 308 7.21 8.01 21.01
N VAL A 309 6.92 6.81 20.50
CA VAL A 309 5.67 6.54 19.78
C VAL A 309 4.45 6.78 20.66
N ALA A 310 4.50 6.36 21.93
CA ALA A 310 3.42 6.58 22.89
C ALA A 310 3.20 8.07 23.17
N ALA A 311 4.25 8.89 23.22
CA ALA A 311 4.14 10.34 23.38
C ALA A 311 3.48 10.99 22.15
N MET A 312 3.90 10.59 20.94
CA MET A 312 3.32 11.11 19.69
C MET A 312 1.81 10.86 19.61
N ASN A 313 1.35 9.67 20.00
CA ASN A 313 -0.06 9.34 19.98
C ASN A 313 -0.90 10.13 21.01
N ARG A 314 -0.28 10.60 22.11
CA ARG A 314 -0.96 11.45 23.12
C ARG A 314 -1.13 12.88 22.65
N ASP A 315 -0.13 13.43 21.96
CA ASP A 315 -0.18 14.81 21.47
C ASP A 315 -1.19 14.98 20.33
N GLU A 316 -1.46 13.94 19.55
CA GLU A 316 -2.58 13.90 18.59
C GLU A 316 -3.96 13.85 19.27
N THR A 317 -4.04 13.51 20.56
CA THR A 317 -5.29 13.51 21.34
C THR A 317 -5.58 14.85 22.05
N GLN A 318 -4.80 15.92 21.77
CA GLN A 318 -5.17 17.27 22.21
C GLN A 318 -6.54 17.66 21.63
N PRO A 319 -7.37 18.39 22.41
CA PRO A 319 -8.81 18.41 22.23
C PRO A 319 -9.15 18.89 20.82
N ALA A 320 -10.11 18.19 20.20
CA ALA A 320 -10.80 18.65 19.01
C ALA A 320 -10.94 20.17 19.12
N VAL A 321 -10.43 20.90 18.14
CA VAL A 321 -10.67 22.34 18.04
C VAL A 321 -12.18 22.47 18.18
N THR A 322 -12.63 22.92 19.35
CA THR A 322 -14.05 23.05 19.60
C THR A 322 -14.52 24.11 18.62
N GLU A 323 -15.75 24.01 18.12
CA GLU A 323 -16.32 25.07 17.27
C GLU A 323 -16.16 26.46 17.93
N GLU A 324 -16.08 26.50 19.26
CA GLU A 324 -15.83 27.70 20.05
C GLU A 324 -14.38 28.24 20.01
N ALA A 325 -13.37 27.38 19.82
CA ALA A 325 -12.00 27.80 19.56
C ALA A 325 -11.81 28.28 18.11
N GLU A 326 -12.47 27.61 17.16
CA GLU A 326 -12.51 28.03 15.75
C GLU A 326 -13.25 29.36 15.58
N ALA A 327 -14.43 29.51 16.19
CA ALA A 327 -15.19 30.76 16.18
C ALA A 327 -14.45 31.92 16.88
N ARG A 328 -13.61 31.63 17.89
CA ARG A 328 -12.75 32.66 18.50
C ARG A 328 -11.60 33.07 17.58
N ALA A 329 -11.00 32.13 16.86
CA ALA A 329 -9.97 32.43 15.87
C ALA A 329 -10.54 33.24 14.69
N GLU A 330 -11.74 32.88 14.22
CA GLU A 330 -12.43 33.64 13.16
C GLU A 330 -12.82 35.05 13.62
N ARG A 331 -13.32 35.22 14.86
CA ARG A 331 -13.59 36.57 15.41
C ARG A 331 -12.34 37.41 15.53
N ALA A 332 -11.24 36.85 16.03
CA ALA A 332 -9.97 37.56 16.13
C ALA A 332 -9.42 37.96 14.75
N ALA A 333 -9.58 37.10 13.75
CA ALA A 333 -9.22 37.43 12.37
C ALA A 333 -10.11 38.55 11.80
N ALA A 334 -11.42 38.52 12.08
CA ALA A 334 -12.35 39.56 11.65
C ALA A 334 -12.07 40.91 12.33
N GLU A 335 -11.72 40.92 13.62
CA GLU A 335 -11.35 42.13 14.36
C GLU A 335 -10.08 42.77 13.82
N LEU A 336 -9.03 41.98 13.55
CA LEU A 336 -7.80 42.50 12.92
C LEU A 336 -8.05 43.07 11.51
N LEU A 337 -8.96 42.45 10.76
CA LEU A 337 -9.33 42.91 9.42
C LEU A 337 -10.14 44.22 9.49
N ALA A 338 -11.01 44.36 10.49
CA ALA A 338 -11.75 45.58 10.77
C ALA A 338 -10.84 46.72 11.24
N GLU A 339 -9.85 46.43 12.07
CA GLU A 339 -8.83 47.41 12.51
C GLU A 339 -7.98 47.91 11.34
N LEU A 340 -7.54 47.00 10.45
CA LEU A 340 -6.82 47.37 9.22
C LEU A 340 -7.69 48.25 8.28
N LEU A 341 -8.98 47.95 8.16
CA LEU A 341 -9.92 48.75 7.36
C LEU A 341 -10.12 50.16 7.97
N ALA A 342 -10.16 50.27 9.30
CA ALA A 342 -10.24 51.54 10.00
C ALA A 342 -8.96 52.37 9.83
N GLU A 343 -7.77 51.75 9.89
CA GLU A 343 -6.49 52.44 9.64
C GLU A 343 -6.33 52.90 8.18
N LEU A 344 -6.91 52.17 7.23
CA LEU A 344 -6.91 52.57 5.81
C LEU A 344 -7.91 53.71 5.49
N GLY A 345 -8.67 54.19 6.47
CA GLY A 345 -9.48 55.41 6.34
C GLY A 345 -10.56 55.33 5.26
N LEU A 346 -11.10 54.14 4.99
CA LEU A 346 -12.28 53.96 4.15
C LEU A 346 -13.53 54.13 5.01
N ASP A 347 -13.77 55.36 5.44
CA ASP A 347 -15.02 55.76 6.08
C ASP A 347 -16.08 55.89 4.98
N ASP A 348 -17.00 54.93 4.91
CA ASP A 348 -18.17 55.00 4.04
C ASP A 348 -19.08 56.14 4.54
N SER A 349 -19.01 57.26 3.83
CA SER A 349 -19.91 58.39 4.04
C SER A 349 -21.36 57.98 3.73
N PRO A 350 -22.33 58.21 4.64
CA PRO A 350 -23.72 57.90 4.38
C PRO A 350 -24.30 58.97 3.44
N HIS A 351 -24.50 58.63 2.17
CA HIS A 351 -25.33 59.48 1.32
C HIS A 351 -26.79 59.16 1.60
N GLU A 352 -27.45 60.09 2.29
CA GLU A 352 -28.88 60.09 2.53
C GLU A 352 -29.68 59.88 1.23
N ALA A 353 -30.75 59.09 1.36
CA ALA A 353 -31.82 59.03 0.38
C ALA A 353 -32.65 60.32 0.42
N PRO A 354 -33.17 60.78 -0.73
CA PRO A 354 -34.44 61.47 -0.75
C PRO A 354 -35.47 60.67 -1.55
N THR A 355 -36.52 60.26 -0.84
CA THR A 355 -37.84 59.97 -1.37
C THR A 355 -38.47 61.22 -2.00
N GLY A 356 -39.15 61.06 -3.14
CA GLY A 356 -40.32 61.89 -3.48
C GLY A 356 -40.26 62.74 -4.75
N GLU A 357 -40.89 62.19 -5.79
CA GLU A 357 -41.84 62.84 -6.74
C GLU A 357 -41.40 63.93 -7.74
N ASP A 358 -41.70 63.62 -9.01
CA ASP A 358 -42.31 64.46 -10.05
C ASP A 358 -41.66 65.80 -10.45
N GLN A 359 -41.11 65.87 -11.67
CA GLN A 359 -41.89 66.30 -12.84
C GLN A 359 -41.07 66.32 -14.14
N ALA A 360 -41.80 66.05 -15.21
CA ALA A 360 -41.39 65.95 -16.60
C ALA A 360 -40.71 67.21 -17.20
N LYS A 361 -39.84 67.01 -18.21
CA LYS A 361 -40.14 67.31 -19.64
C LYS A 361 -38.89 67.33 -20.53
N LYS A 362 -39.14 66.90 -21.79
CA LYS A 362 -38.46 67.18 -23.07
C LYS A 362 -37.18 66.37 -23.36
N SER A 363 -37.23 65.31 -24.17
CA SER A 363 -37.51 65.19 -25.63
C SER A 363 -36.34 65.49 -26.56
N LYS A 364 -36.14 64.57 -27.52
CA LYS A 364 -35.41 64.59 -28.81
C LYS A 364 -34.05 63.86 -28.77
N LYS A 365 -33.90 62.65 -29.36
CA LYS A 365 -34.09 62.18 -30.76
C LYS A 365 -32.85 62.44 -31.64
N LYS A 366 -32.43 61.37 -32.35
CA LYS A 366 -31.38 61.21 -33.40
C LYS A 366 -29.98 60.87 -32.85
N LYS A 367 -29.21 59.93 -33.41
CA LYS A 367 -29.24 59.35 -34.77
C LYS A 367 -28.53 57.98 -34.78
N LYS A 368 -29.07 57.07 -35.59
CA LYS A 368 -28.52 55.76 -35.99
C LYS A 368 -27.62 55.91 -37.23
N LYS A 369 -26.84 54.85 -37.53
CA LYS A 369 -25.94 54.55 -38.69
C LYS A 369 -24.48 54.88 -38.39
N GLY A 370 -23.55 53.92 -38.34
CA GLY A 370 -23.24 52.90 -39.37
C GLY A 370 -22.16 53.50 -40.28
N GLY A 371 -21.09 52.86 -40.75
CA GLY A 371 -20.46 51.58 -40.55
C GLY A 371 -19.18 51.60 -41.41
N LYS A 372 -18.50 50.46 -41.50
CA LYS A 372 -17.59 50.04 -42.59
C LYS A 372 -16.20 50.73 -42.77
N LYS A 373 -15.21 49.84 -42.60
CA LYS A 373 -14.17 49.42 -43.57
C LYS A 373 -12.91 50.29 -43.78
N LYS A 374 -11.81 49.54 -43.58
CA LYS A 374 -10.67 49.25 -44.47
C LYS A 374 -9.41 50.13 -44.37
N ARG A 375 -8.33 49.40 -44.06
CA ARG A 375 -7.01 49.33 -44.72
C ARG A 375 -6.28 50.65 -44.95
N LYS A 376 -5.06 50.70 -44.41
CA LYS A 376 -3.89 50.51 -45.26
C LYS A 376 -2.87 49.65 -44.54
#